data_AF-A6N1F0-F1
#
_entry.id   AF-A6N1F0-F1
#
_cell.length_a   1.000
_cell.length_b   1.000
_cell.length_c   1.000
_cell.angle_alpha   90.00
_cell.angle_beta   90.00
_cell.angle_gamma   90.00
#
_symmetry.space_group_name_H-M   'P 1'
#
loop_
_entity.id
_entity.type
_entity.pdbx_description
1 polymer ?
#
loop_
_entity_poly.entity_id
_entity_poly.type
_entity_poly.pdbx_seq_one_letter_code
_entity_poly.pdbx_strand_id
1 'polypeptide(L)'
;YREGADFVRGYPFSLREGAKTAVSHGLWLNIPDYDAPTQMVKPRERNSRYVDAVMTVPKGTLFPMCGMNLAFDRDLIGPAMYFGLMGDGQPIGRYDDMWAGWCMKVICDHLSLGVKTGLPYIWHSKASNPFVNLKKEYKGIFWQEDIIPFFQNATIPKECDTVQKCYLSLAEQVREKLGKIDPYFVKLADAMVTWIEAWDELNPSTAAVENGKAK
;
A
#
# COMPACT_ATOMS: atom_id res chain seq x y z
N TYR A 1 8.30 16.66 4.60
CA TYR A 1 8.96 17.83 5.21
C TYR A 1 9.97 17.34 6.23
N ARG A 2 11.03 18.13 6.49
CA ARG A 2 11.92 17.98 7.63
C ARG A 2 11.59 19.13 8.59
N GLU A 3 11.64 18.87 9.89
CA GLU A 3 11.44 19.91 10.90
C GLU A 3 12.46 21.04 10.70
N GLY A 4 12.02 22.30 10.81
CA GLY A 4 12.85 23.48 10.58
C GLY A 4 13.10 23.87 9.12
N ALA A 5 12.47 23.21 8.14
CA ALA A 5 12.58 23.60 6.73
C ALA A 5 11.74 24.84 6.39
N ASP A 6 12.34 25.81 5.69
CA ASP A 6 11.63 26.95 5.13
C ASP A 6 10.82 26.58 3.88
N PHE A 7 9.78 27.38 3.60
CA PHE A 7 8.88 27.16 2.47
C PHE A 7 9.03 28.26 1.41
N VAL A 8 9.05 27.84 0.14
CA VAL A 8 9.08 28.77 -1.00
C VAL A 8 7.81 29.62 -1.06
N ARG A 9 7.93 30.83 -1.63
CA ARG A 9 6.79 31.72 -1.87
C ARG A 9 5.70 30.98 -2.66
N GLY A 10 4.46 31.07 -2.19
CA GLY A 10 3.31 30.41 -2.81
C GLY A 10 2.94 29.06 -2.18
N TYR A 11 3.79 28.48 -1.31
CA TYR A 11 3.40 27.30 -0.55
C TYR A 11 2.39 27.67 0.56
N PRO A 12 1.18 27.09 0.57
CA PRO A 12 0.14 27.46 1.53
C PRO A 12 0.58 27.26 2.98
N PHE A 13 0.30 28.24 3.85
CA PHE A 13 0.65 28.17 5.27
C PHE A 13 -0.02 26.99 5.98
N SER A 14 -1.28 26.70 5.62
CA SER A 14 -2.05 25.58 6.17
C SER A 14 -1.46 24.19 5.85
N LEU A 15 -0.53 24.08 4.91
CA LEU A 15 0.09 22.81 4.54
C LEU A 15 1.50 22.64 5.12
N ARG A 16 2.02 23.64 5.86
CA ARG A 16 3.42 23.67 6.31
C ARG A 16 3.72 22.69 7.44
N GLU A 17 2.72 22.35 8.25
CA GLU A 17 2.83 21.31 9.29
C GLU A 17 2.87 19.90 8.67
N GLY A 18 2.47 19.79 7.39
CA GLY A 18 2.38 18.54 6.65
C GLY A 18 1.42 17.52 7.27
N ALA A 19 1.49 16.27 6.80
CA ALA A 19 0.67 15.17 7.31
C ALA A 19 1.50 14.24 8.21
N LYS A 20 0.89 13.75 9.29
CA LYS A 20 1.49 12.70 10.13
C LYS A 20 1.75 11.49 9.24
N THR A 21 3.01 11.03 9.19
CA THR A 21 3.40 9.94 8.29
C THR A 21 3.01 8.60 8.90
N ALA A 22 2.08 7.89 8.26
CA ALA A 22 1.68 6.55 8.68
C ALA A 22 2.53 5.45 8.03
N VAL A 23 3.10 5.72 6.86
CA VAL A 23 3.87 4.72 6.07
C VAL A 23 5.10 5.35 5.46
N SER A 24 6.22 4.65 5.54
CA SER A 24 7.47 4.97 4.87
C SER A 24 7.92 3.77 4.03
N HIS A 25 7.96 3.94 2.71
CA HIS A 25 8.39 2.95 1.74
C HIS A 25 9.78 3.29 1.21
N GLY A 26 10.78 2.50 1.55
CA GLY A 26 12.13 2.68 1.04
C GLY A 26 12.33 2.04 -0.33
N LEU A 27 13.41 2.42 -1.01
CA LEU A 27 13.72 1.96 -2.37
C LEU A 27 14.85 0.91 -2.40
N TRP A 28 15.13 0.37 -3.59
CA TRP A 28 16.10 -0.71 -3.78
C TRP A 28 17.25 -0.29 -4.68
N LEU A 29 18.44 -0.78 -4.36
CA LEU A 29 19.60 -0.80 -5.24
C LEU A 29 19.86 -2.24 -5.73
N ASN A 30 20.73 -2.37 -6.73
CA ASN A 30 21.13 -3.62 -7.38
C ASN A 30 20.01 -4.21 -8.24
N ILE A 31 19.26 -5.23 -7.80
CA ILE A 31 18.23 -5.85 -8.65
C ILE A 31 16.93 -5.04 -8.55
N PRO A 32 16.47 -4.38 -9.63
CA PRO A 32 15.23 -3.62 -9.61
C PRO A 32 14.01 -4.52 -9.41
N ASP A 33 12.96 -3.98 -8.81
CA ASP A 33 11.67 -4.67 -8.64
C ASP A 33 10.86 -4.58 -9.94
N TYR A 34 11.11 -5.52 -10.84
CA TYR A 34 10.42 -5.65 -12.10
C TYR A 34 9.40 -6.79 -12.06
N ASP A 35 8.34 -6.62 -12.84
CA ASP A 35 7.51 -7.75 -13.27
C ASP A 35 8.38 -8.79 -13.98
N ALA A 36 7.96 -10.05 -13.93
CA ALA A 36 8.69 -11.17 -14.50
C ALA A 36 8.98 -10.99 -16.01
N PRO A 37 8.02 -10.55 -16.87
CA PRO A 37 8.32 -10.22 -18.27
C PRO A 37 9.49 -9.26 -18.45
N THR A 38 9.47 -8.12 -17.75
CA THR A 38 10.55 -7.13 -17.82
C THR A 38 11.87 -7.71 -17.31
N GLN A 39 11.85 -8.48 -16.22
CA GLN A 39 13.05 -9.14 -15.69
C GLN A 39 13.64 -10.15 -16.69
N MET A 40 12.81 -10.87 -17.46
CA MET A 40 13.27 -11.82 -18.49
C MET A 40 14.05 -11.13 -19.61
N VAL A 41 13.60 -9.94 -20.05
CA VAL A 41 14.25 -9.22 -21.16
C VAL A 41 15.40 -8.33 -20.68
N LYS A 42 15.50 -8.05 -19.37
CA LYS A 42 16.56 -7.24 -18.77
C LYS A 42 17.29 -7.92 -17.59
N PRO A 43 17.77 -9.16 -17.73
CA PRO A 43 18.29 -9.96 -16.59
C PRO A 43 19.57 -9.40 -15.95
N ARG A 44 20.31 -8.57 -16.70
CA ARG A 44 21.57 -7.95 -16.26
C ARG A 44 21.40 -6.50 -15.81
N GLU A 45 20.22 -5.91 -15.94
CA GLU A 45 20.00 -4.53 -15.50
C GLU A 45 20.18 -4.43 -13.99
N ARG A 46 20.82 -3.35 -13.55
CA ARG A 46 21.04 -3.04 -12.15
C ARG A 46 20.67 -1.60 -11.87
N ASN A 47 19.93 -1.37 -10.80
CA ASN A 47 19.70 -0.03 -10.27
C ASN A 47 20.90 0.41 -9.43
N SER A 48 21.77 1.22 -10.02
CA SER A 48 22.86 1.91 -9.31
C SER A 48 22.55 3.37 -9.02
N ARG A 49 21.34 3.86 -9.36
CA ARG A 49 20.97 5.26 -9.20
C ARG A 49 20.41 5.50 -7.80
N TYR A 50 21.21 6.15 -6.99
CA TYR A 50 20.79 6.67 -5.70
C TYR A 50 20.13 8.04 -5.87
N VAL A 51 18.93 8.20 -5.30
CA VAL A 51 18.25 9.50 -5.22
C VAL A 51 18.16 9.89 -3.75
N ASP A 52 18.90 10.92 -3.36
CA ASP A 52 18.88 11.47 -1.99
C ASP A 52 17.62 12.30 -1.76
N ALA A 53 16.48 11.62 -1.64
CA ALA A 53 15.19 12.26 -1.42
C ALA A 53 14.25 11.38 -0.60
N VAL A 54 13.42 12.04 0.19
CA VAL A 54 12.21 11.47 0.78
C VAL A 54 11.04 12.32 0.28
N MET A 55 10.15 11.70 -0.48
CA MET A 55 9.01 12.36 -1.11
C MET A 55 7.72 11.87 -0.47
N THR A 56 6.75 12.77 -0.32
CA THR A 56 5.38 12.37 0.01
C THR A 56 4.69 11.88 -1.27
N VAL A 57 4.08 10.70 -1.21
CA VAL A 57 3.24 10.20 -2.31
C VAL A 57 1.99 11.09 -2.36
N PRO A 58 1.68 11.75 -3.49
CA PRO A 58 0.56 12.69 -3.56
C PRO A 58 -0.79 12.04 -3.22
N LYS A 59 -1.72 12.82 -2.65
CA LYS A 59 -3.10 12.39 -2.43
C LYS A 59 -3.76 12.00 -3.75
N GLY A 60 -4.51 10.90 -3.76
CA GLY A 60 -5.16 10.36 -4.96
C GLY A 60 -4.22 9.62 -5.92
N THR A 61 -2.94 9.49 -5.58
CA THR A 61 -1.96 8.75 -6.38
C THR A 61 -1.64 7.42 -5.71
N LEU A 62 -1.84 6.32 -6.43
CA LEU A 62 -1.39 4.99 -6.03
C LEU A 62 0.12 4.84 -6.25
N PHE A 63 0.73 3.87 -5.56
CA PHE A 63 2.12 3.51 -5.77
C PHE A 63 2.30 1.99 -5.64
N PRO A 64 3.25 1.38 -6.35
CA PRO A 64 3.55 -0.04 -6.23
C PRO A 64 4.40 -0.26 -4.97
N MET A 65 3.72 -0.45 -3.84
CA MET A 65 4.39 -0.64 -2.55
C MET A 65 5.06 -2.02 -2.51
N CYS A 66 6.32 -2.06 -2.10
CA CYS A 66 7.01 -3.30 -1.82
C CYS A 66 7.19 -3.54 -0.31
N GLY A 67 6.84 -4.76 0.12
CA GLY A 67 6.92 -5.16 1.53
C GLY A 67 8.33 -5.33 2.10
N MET A 68 9.39 -5.42 1.28
CA MET A 68 10.75 -5.72 1.77
C MET A 68 11.46 -4.53 2.42
N ASN A 69 11.07 -3.30 2.08
CA ASN A 69 11.67 -2.08 2.63
C ASN A 69 10.55 -1.13 3.07
N LEU A 70 9.85 -1.53 4.12
CA LEU A 70 8.63 -0.87 4.58
C LEU A 70 8.68 -0.66 6.09
N ALA A 71 8.30 0.54 6.52
CA ALA A 71 7.99 0.84 7.90
C ALA A 71 6.60 1.50 7.96
N PHE A 72 5.82 1.17 8.99
CA PHE A 72 4.51 1.78 9.21
C PHE A 72 4.28 2.02 10.71
N ASP A 73 3.48 3.03 11.01
CA ASP A 73 3.01 3.30 12.37
C ASP A 73 1.79 2.41 12.64
N ARG A 74 1.98 1.44 13.53
CA ARG A 74 0.97 0.44 13.88
C ARG A 74 -0.34 1.07 14.34
N ASP A 75 -0.27 2.16 15.09
CA ASP A 75 -1.45 2.78 15.68
C ASP A 75 -2.21 3.63 14.66
N LEU A 76 -1.50 4.18 13.66
CA LEU A 76 -2.11 4.98 12.60
C LEU A 76 -2.72 4.18 11.45
N ILE A 77 -2.13 3.04 11.08
CA ILE A 77 -2.53 2.31 9.86
C ILE A 77 -2.46 0.79 9.98
N GLY A 78 -2.07 0.25 11.14
CA GLY A 78 -1.91 -1.19 11.38
C GLY A 78 -3.08 -2.06 10.88
N PRO A 79 -4.36 -1.72 11.14
CA PRO A 79 -5.48 -2.53 10.67
C PRO A 79 -5.56 -2.66 9.13
N ALA A 80 -4.98 -1.73 8.37
CA ALA A 80 -4.94 -1.79 6.91
C ALA A 80 -3.70 -2.54 6.35
N MET A 81 -2.79 -3.01 7.21
CA MET A 81 -1.56 -3.72 6.83
C MET A 81 -1.79 -5.21 6.54
N TYR A 82 -2.82 -5.53 5.77
CA TYR A 82 -3.11 -6.90 5.34
C TYR A 82 -2.80 -7.08 3.86
N PHE A 83 -1.87 -7.99 3.58
CA PHE A 83 -1.34 -8.29 2.24
C PHE A 83 -2.23 -9.28 1.47
N GLY A 84 -3.43 -9.54 1.98
CA GLY A 84 -4.36 -10.47 1.36
C GLY A 84 -3.99 -11.94 1.59
N LEU A 85 -4.69 -12.81 0.87
CA LEU A 85 -4.48 -14.26 0.98
C LEU A 85 -3.16 -14.63 0.29
N MET A 86 -2.13 -14.83 1.11
CA MET A 86 -0.83 -15.34 0.68
C MET A 86 -0.74 -16.86 0.78
N GLY A 87 0.24 -17.44 0.11
CA GLY A 87 0.60 -18.85 0.24
C GLY A 87 0.46 -19.63 -1.05
N ASP A 88 0.79 -20.92 -0.98
CA ASP A 88 0.73 -21.79 -2.16
C ASP A 88 -0.71 -21.91 -2.68
N GLY A 89 -0.85 -21.88 -4.00
CA GLY A 89 -2.16 -21.90 -4.67
C GLY A 89 -2.97 -20.59 -4.63
N GLN A 90 -2.49 -19.51 -3.99
CA GLN A 90 -3.18 -18.22 -4.05
C GLN A 90 -2.92 -17.49 -5.38
N PRO A 91 -3.97 -16.97 -6.05
CA PRO A 91 -3.84 -16.45 -7.41
C PRO A 91 -3.20 -15.06 -7.51
N ILE A 92 -3.10 -14.30 -6.41
CA ILE A 92 -2.53 -12.95 -6.39
C ILE A 92 -1.01 -12.93 -6.15
N GLY A 93 -0.32 -14.08 -6.23
CA GLY A 93 1.07 -14.18 -5.80
C GLY A 93 1.99 -13.13 -6.42
N ARG A 94 2.81 -12.46 -5.58
CA ARG A 94 3.71 -11.35 -5.95
C ARG A 94 3.00 -10.03 -6.29
N TYR A 95 1.69 -9.94 -6.07
CA TYR A 95 0.89 -8.70 -6.08
C TYR A 95 0.33 -8.36 -4.70
N ASP A 96 0.64 -9.16 -3.69
CA ASP A 96 0.11 -9.09 -2.33
C ASP A 96 0.53 -7.80 -1.57
N ASP A 97 1.79 -7.38 -1.73
CA ASP A 97 2.29 -6.13 -1.17
C ASP A 97 1.74 -4.90 -1.89
N MET A 98 1.69 -4.93 -3.22
CA MET A 98 1.02 -3.89 -4.02
C MET A 98 -0.46 -3.74 -3.62
N TRP A 99 -1.17 -4.85 -3.42
CA TRP A 99 -2.56 -4.85 -2.94
C TRP A 99 -2.70 -4.16 -1.59
N ALA A 100 -1.89 -4.55 -0.59
CA ALA A 100 -1.85 -3.85 0.71
C ALA A 100 -1.57 -2.35 0.52
N GLY A 101 -0.67 -2.01 -0.41
CA GLY A 101 -0.25 -0.66 -0.71
C GLY A 101 -1.36 0.20 -1.27
N TRP A 102 -2.19 -0.35 -2.14
CA TRP A 102 -3.34 0.36 -2.69
C TRP A 102 -4.44 0.52 -1.64
N CYS A 103 -4.75 -0.53 -0.88
CA CYS A 103 -5.70 -0.47 0.22
C CYS A 103 -5.30 0.60 1.25
N MET A 104 -4.08 0.53 1.78
CA MET A 104 -3.60 1.48 2.77
C MET A 104 -3.56 2.90 2.21
N LYS A 105 -3.21 3.07 0.92
CA LYS A 105 -3.03 4.40 0.35
C LYS A 105 -4.35 5.14 0.23
N VAL A 106 -5.41 4.45 -0.22
CA VAL A 106 -6.77 5.00 -0.28
C VAL A 106 -7.25 5.39 1.13
N ILE A 107 -6.97 4.55 2.14
CA ILE A 107 -7.35 4.82 3.53
C ILE A 107 -6.55 6.00 4.12
N CYS A 108 -5.24 6.04 3.91
CA CYS A 108 -4.39 7.16 4.32
C CYS A 108 -4.87 8.47 3.71
N ASP A 109 -5.22 8.48 2.41
CA ASP A 109 -5.72 9.68 1.74
C ASP A 109 -7.06 10.17 2.29
N HIS A 110 -7.94 9.23 2.65
CA HIS A 110 -9.22 9.50 3.30
C HIS A 110 -9.03 10.10 4.70
N LEU A 111 -8.15 9.50 5.51
CA LEU A 111 -7.86 9.92 6.88
C LEU A 111 -6.82 11.05 6.98
N SER A 112 -6.37 11.60 5.85
CA SER A 112 -5.34 12.65 5.77
C SER A 112 -4.00 12.28 6.42
N LEU A 113 -3.64 11.00 6.34
CA LEU A 113 -2.36 10.45 6.77
C LEU A 113 -1.35 10.47 5.61
N GLY A 114 -0.10 10.77 5.94
CA GLY A 114 0.99 10.84 4.98
C GLY A 114 1.60 9.49 4.64
N VAL A 115 1.87 9.26 3.36
CA VAL A 115 2.70 8.15 2.87
C VAL A 115 3.96 8.73 2.23
N LYS A 116 5.13 8.19 2.58
CA LYS A 116 6.42 8.63 2.05
C LYS A 116 7.10 7.52 1.26
N THR A 117 7.87 7.91 0.24
CA THR A 117 8.73 7.02 -0.53
C THR A 117 10.11 7.65 -0.76
N GLY A 118 11.16 6.83 -0.90
CA GLY A 118 12.52 7.29 -1.15
C GLY A 118 13.54 6.60 -0.26
N LEU A 119 14.28 7.37 0.55
CA LEU A 119 15.17 6.80 1.58
C LEU A 119 14.37 6.06 2.67
N PRO A 120 14.93 5.00 3.28
CA PRO A 120 16.25 4.42 3.02
C PRO A 120 16.27 3.50 1.80
N TYR A 121 17.47 3.20 1.29
CA TYR A 121 17.66 2.14 0.29
C TYR A 121 18.14 0.84 0.93
N ILE A 122 17.68 -0.29 0.41
CA ILE A 122 18.26 -1.62 0.71
C ILE A 122 19.01 -2.17 -0.51
N TRP A 123 19.97 -3.07 -0.26
CA TRP A 123 20.70 -3.77 -1.32
C TRP A 123 20.02 -5.10 -1.65
N HIS A 124 19.27 -5.15 -2.75
CA HIS A 124 18.51 -6.33 -3.13
C HIS A 124 19.38 -7.34 -3.90
N SER A 125 19.63 -8.51 -3.31
CA SER A 125 20.60 -9.51 -3.84
C SER A 125 19.96 -10.74 -4.49
N LYS A 126 18.64 -10.93 -4.35
CA LYS A 126 17.96 -12.15 -4.80
C LYS A 126 17.34 -11.94 -6.19
N ALA A 127 17.86 -12.64 -7.19
CA ALA A 127 17.15 -12.83 -8.45
C ALA A 127 16.41 -14.17 -8.38
N SER A 128 15.10 -14.15 -8.23
CA SER A 128 14.26 -15.35 -8.36
C SER A 128 14.12 -15.77 -9.83
N ASN A 129 13.71 -17.02 -10.06
CA ASN A 129 13.53 -17.53 -11.42
C ASN A 129 12.32 -16.83 -12.09
N PRO A 130 12.54 -16.06 -13.18
CA PRO A 130 11.47 -15.26 -13.75
C PRO A 130 10.37 -16.10 -14.41
N PHE A 131 10.66 -17.32 -14.88
CA PHE A 131 9.62 -18.23 -15.41
C PHE A 131 8.66 -18.72 -14.32
N VAL A 132 9.18 -18.96 -13.11
CA VAL A 132 8.34 -19.31 -11.95
C VAL A 132 7.53 -18.10 -11.50
N ASN A 133 8.15 -16.91 -11.50
CA ASN A 133 7.46 -15.67 -11.13
C ASN A 133 6.34 -15.34 -12.11
N LEU A 134 6.56 -15.48 -13.42
CA LEU A 134 5.53 -15.22 -14.44
C LEU A 134 4.26 -16.06 -14.20
N LYS A 135 4.42 -17.34 -13.83
CA LYS A 135 3.29 -18.22 -13.49
C LYS A 135 2.56 -17.80 -12.22
N LYS A 136 3.21 -17.08 -11.32
CA LYS A 136 2.58 -16.53 -10.10
C LYS A 136 1.91 -15.19 -10.39
N GLU A 137 2.54 -14.36 -11.21
CA GLU A 137 2.12 -13.01 -11.53
C GLU A 137 1.02 -12.95 -12.61
N TYR A 138 0.82 -13.99 -13.44
CA TYR A 138 -0.03 -13.88 -14.64
C TYR A 138 -1.45 -13.34 -14.39
N LYS A 139 -2.10 -13.76 -13.30
CA LYS A 139 -3.43 -13.24 -12.92
C LYS A 139 -3.33 -11.80 -12.46
N GLY A 140 -2.32 -11.48 -11.63
CA GLY A 140 -2.07 -10.11 -11.19
C GLY A 140 -1.86 -9.15 -12.35
N ILE A 141 -1.06 -9.53 -13.35
CA ILE A 141 -0.82 -8.73 -14.57
C ILE A 141 -2.11 -8.46 -15.33
N PHE A 142 -3.04 -9.43 -15.39
CA PHE A 142 -4.33 -9.22 -16.05
C PHE A 142 -5.30 -8.40 -15.20
N TRP A 143 -5.44 -8.76 -13.92
CA TRP A 143 -6.37 -8.11 -13.00
C TRP A 143 -5.98 -6.68 -12.64
N GLN A 144 -4.70 -6.31 -12.71
CA GLN A 144 -4.26 -4.94 -12.40
C GLN A 144 -4.99 -3.90 -13.26
N GLU A 145 -5.36 -4.25 -14.50
CA GLU A 145 -6.06 -3.37 -15.43
C GLU A 145 -7.46 -3.00 -14.93
N ASP A 146 -8.05 -3.81 -14.05
CA ASP A 146 -9.31 -3.52 -13.36
C ASP A 146 -9.08 -3.02 -11.92
N ILE A 147 -8.10 -3.57 -11.21
CA ILE A 147 -7.79 -3.24 -9.81
C ILE A 147 -7.32 -1.79 -9.67
N ILE A 148 -6.43 -1.32 -10.56
CA ILE A 148 -5.89 0.04 -10.49
C ILE A 148 -7.00 1.08 -10.71
N PRO A 149 -7.83 1.01 -11.77
CA PRO A 149 -8.98 1.90 -11.91
C PRO A 149 -9.96 1.79 -10.75
N PHE A 150 -10.18 0.59 -10.19
CA PHE A 150 -11.01 0.41 -9.00
C PHE A 150 -10.50 1.25 -7.82
N PHE A 151 -9.21 1.16 -7.48
CA PHE A 151 -8.64 1.93 -6.35
C PHE A 151 -8.55 3.42 -6.64
N GLN A 152 -8.28 3.83 -7.89
CA GLN A 152 -8.29 5.24 -8.29
C GLN A 152 -9.68 5.88 -8.13
N ASN A 153 -10.74 5.10 -8.29
CA ASN A 153 -12.13 5.56 -8.17
C ASN A 153 -12.80 5.16 -6.83
N ALA A 154 -12.09 4.47 -5.95
CA ALA A 154 -12.60 4.05 -4.65
C ALA A 154 -12.90 5.30 -3.80
N THR A 155 -14.13 5.40 -3.31
CA THR A 155 -14.55 6.46 -2.39
C THR A 155 -14.95 5.82 -1.09
N ILE A 156 -14.34 6.27 0.01
CA ILE A 156 -14.69 5.81 1.35
C ILE A 156 -15.69 6.81 1.95
N PRO A 157 -16.80 6.36 2.56
CA PRO A 157 -17.77 7.24 3.20
C PRO A 157 -17.14 8.09 4.31
N LYS A 158 -17.62 9.32 4.50
CA LYS A 158 -17.02 10.29 5.46
C LYS A 158 -17.17 9.84 6.92
N GLU A 159 -18.19 9.03 7.20
CA GLU A 159 -18.47 8.41 8.48
C GLU A 159 -17.48 7.29 8.87
N CYS A 160 -16.69 6.79 7.90
CA CYS A 160 -15.58 5.91 8.17
C CYS A 160 -14.40 6.74 8.68
N ASP A 161 -14.36 6.99 9.98
CA ASP A 161 -13.35 7.83 10.68
C ASP A 161 -12.24 7.03 11.35
N THR A 162 -12.26 5.69 11.27
CA THR A 162 -11.21 4.80 11.74
C THR A 162 -10.68 3.92 10.62
N VAL A 163 -9.46 3.42 10.75
CA VAL A 163 -8.84 2.52 9.76
C VAL A 163 -9.68 1.26 9.59
N GLN A 164 -10.18 0.68 10.68
CA GLN A 164 -11.07 -0.49 10.63
C GLN A 164 -12.34 -0.21 9.81
N LYS A 165 -13.06 0.88 10.10
CA LYS A 165 -14.28 1.25 9.34
C LYS A 165 -13.96 1.47 7.86
N CYS A 166 -12.85 2.13 7.56
CA CYS A 166 -12.39 2.35 6.20
C CYS A 166 -12.09 1.03 5.47
N TYR A 167 -11.38 0.11 6.15
CA TYR A 167 -10.99 -1.18 5.58
C TYR A 167 -12.20 -2.10 5.34
N LEU A 168 -13.17 -2.10 6.25
CA LEU A 168 -14.43 -2.83 6.09
C LEU A 168 -15.28 -2.27 4.94
N SER A 169 -15.41 -0.94 4.84
CA SER A 169 -16.09 -0.31 3.68
C SER A 169 -15.40 -0.66 2.36
N LEU A 170 -14.07 -0.71 2.36
CA LEU A 170 -13.31 -1.11 1.18
C LEU A 170 -13.50 -2.59 0.85
N ALA A 171 -13.58 -3.48 1.85
CA ALA A 171 -13.87 -4.90 1.66
C ALA A 171 -15.24 -5.14 1.00
N GLU A 172 -16.27 -4.39 1.39
CA GLU A 172 -17.59 -4.44 0.72
C GLU A 172 -17.48 -4.03 -0.75
N GLN A 173 -16.76 -2.95 -1.05
CA GLN A 173 -16.54 -2.51 -2.43
C GLN A 173 -15.75 -3.53 -3.25
N VAL A 174 -14.72 -4.16 -2.68
CA VAL A 174 -13.96 -5.25 -3.31
C VAL A 174 -14.90 -6.40 -3.66
N ARG A 175 -15.75 -6.83 -2.71
CA ARG A 175 -16.72 -7.90 -2.93
C ARG A 175 -17.67 -7.59 -4.09
N GLU A 176 -18.26 -6.40 -4.09
CA GLU A 176 -19.27 -6.01 -5.07
C GLU A 176 -18.68 -5.78 -6.48
N LYS A 177 -17.55 -5.07 -6.54
CA LYS A 177 -16.98 -4.60 -7.80
C LYS A 177 -15.99 -5.60 -8.40
N LEU A 178 -15.03 -6.08 -7.60
CA LEU A 178 -13.99 -7.01 -8.07
C LEU A 178 -14.43 -8.48 -7.98
N GLY A 179 -15.43 -8.81 -7.15
CA GLY A 179 -16.00 -10.17 -7.11
C GLY A 179 -16.57 -10.66 -8.45
N LYS A 180 -16.89 -9.74 -9.37
CA LYS A 180 -17.33 -10.04 -10.74
C LYS A 180 -16.19 -10.49 -11.65
N ILE A 181 -14.93 -10.21 -11.28
CA ILE A 181 -13.73 -10.54 -12.07
C ILE A 181 -13.31 -11.98 -11.78
N ASP A 182 -13.20 -12.36 -10.50
CA ASP A 182 -12.86 -13.71 -10.08
C ASP A 182 -13.41 -13.97 -8.65
N PRO A 183 -13.95 -15.18 -8.36
CA PRO A 183 -14.43 -15.55 -7.02
C PRO A 183 -13.39 -15.37 -5.91
N TYR A 184 -12.10 -15.34 -6.24
CA TYR A 184 -11.03 -14.99 -5.34
C TYR A 184 -11.29 -13.68 -4.59
N PHE A 185 -11.80 -12.63 -5.27
CA PHE A 185 -12.03 -11.33 -4.62
C PHE A 185 -13.18 -11.35 -3.62
N VAL A 186 -14.17 -12.22 -3.82
CA VAL A 186 -15.22 -12.46 -2.80
C VAL A 186 -14.60 -13.06 -1.55
N LYS A 187 -13.78 -14.11 -1.72
CA LYS A 187 -13.05 -14.74 -0.61
C LYS A 187 -12.05 -13.78 0.05
N LEU A 188 -11.39 -12.94 -0.74
CA LEU A 188 -10.46 -11.94 -0.23
C LEU A 188 -11.20 -10.89 0.61
N ALA A 189 -12.38 -10.44 0.17
CA ALA A 189 -13.22 -9.55 0.95
C ALA A 189 -13.67 -10.18 2.28
N ASP A 190 -14.04 -11.47 2.29
CA ASP A 190 -14.29 -12.19 3.55
C ASP A 190 -13.05 -12.18 4.46
N ALA A 191 -11.88 -12.47 3.90
CA ALA A 191 -10.63 -12.48 4.64
C ALA A 191 -10.23 -11.08 5.14
N MET A 192 -10.57 -10.02 4.43
CA MET A 192 -10.37 -8.63 4.88
C MET A 192 -11.22 -8.31 6.11
N VAL A 193 -12.46 -8.81 6.16
CA VAL A 193 -13.33 -8.66 7.35
C VAL A 193 -12.75 -9.46 8.52
N THR A 194 -12.42 -10.73 8.30
CA THR A 194 -11.81 -11.60 9.33
C THR A 194 -10.50 -11.04 9.85
N TRP A 195 -9.70 -10.39 9.00
CA TRP A 195 -8.48 -9.71 9.43
C TRP A 195 -8.75 -8.60 10.45
N ILE A 196 -9.78 -7.78 10.23
CA ILE A 196 -10.17 -6.72 11.17
C ILE A 196 -10.70 -7.31 12.48
N GLU A 197 -11.51 -8.38 12.41
CA GLU A 197 -11.99 -9.09 13.61
C GLU A 197 -10.81 -9.62 14.45
N ALA A 198 -9.87 -10.31 13.82
CA ALA A 198 -8.67 -10.83 14.48
C ALA A 198 -7.77 -9.69 15.00
N TRP A 199 -7.67 -8.59 14.26
CA TRP A 199 -6.94 -7.40 14.71
C TRP A 199 -7.54 -6.84 15.99
N ASP A 200 -8.86 -6.64 16.04
CA ASP A 200 -9.52 -6.05 17.20
C ASP A 200 -9.48 -7.00 18.43
N GLU A 201 -9.56 -8.32 18.21
CA GLU A 201 -9.39 -9.33 19.27
C GLU A 201 -7.99 -9.29 19.89
N LEU A 202 -6.95 -9.20 19.06
CA LEU A 202 -5.55 -9.22 19.51
C LEU A 202 -5.07 -7.85 19.99
N ASN A 203 -5.76 -6.78 19.63
CA ASN A 203 -5.39 -5.40 19.93
C ASN A 203 -6.56 -4.66 20.59
N PRO A 204 -7.07 -5.15 21.73
CA PRO A 204 -8.23 -4.55 22.39
C PRO A 204 -7.92 -3.10 22.74
N SER A 205 -8.87 -2.21 22.44
CA SER A 205 -8.72 -0.78 22.68
C SER A 205 -8.46 -0.49 24.16
N THR A 206 -7.22 -0.19 24.52
CA THR A 206 -6.87 0.33 25.85
C THR A 206 -7.05 1.84 25.82
N ALA A 207 -8.31 2.27 25.96
CA ALA A 207 -8.76 3.66 25.87
C ALA A 207 -8.50 4.35 24.52
N ALA A 208 -9.45 5.20 24.13
CA ALA A 208 -9.47 5.88 22.85
C ALA A 208 -8.25 6.80 22.71
N VAL A 209 -7.26 6.39 21.92
CA VAL A 209 -6.43 7.38 21.24
C VAL A 209 -7.31 7.93 20.12
N GLU A 210 -7.99 9.05 20.40
CA GLU A 210 -8.59 9.86 19.36
C GLU A 210 -7.51 10.07 18.30
N ASN A 211 -7.70 9.50 17.11
CA ASN A 211 -6.87 9.83 15.96
C ASN A 211 -6.95 11.34 15.82
N GLY A 212 -5.84 12.00 16.15
CA GLY A 212 -5.81 13.43 16.40
C GLY A 212 -6.54 14.17 15.30
N LYS A 213 -7.58 14.90 15.67
CA LYS A 213 -8.17 15.91 14.79
C LYS A 213 -7.00 16.74 14.25
N ALA A 214 -6.78 16.68 12.95
CA ALA A 214 -5.94 17.65 12.28
C ALA A 214 -6.47 19.03 12.68
N LYS A 215 -5.64 19.81 13.37
CA LYS A 215 -5.91 21.23 13.58
C LYS A 215 -5.71 21.98 12.27
#